data_AF-A0A1I6ZUX1-F1
#
_entry.id   AF-A0A1I6ZUX1-F1
#
_cell.length_a   1.000
_cell.length_b   1.000
_cell.length_c   1.000
_cell.angle_alpha   90.00
_cell.angle_beta   90.00
_cell.angle_gamma   90.00
#
_symmetry.space_group_name_H-M   'P 1'
#
loop_
_entity.id
_entity.type
_entity.pdbx_description
1 polymer ?
#
loop_
_entity_poly.entity_id
_entity_poly.type
_entity_poly.pdbx_seq_one_letter_code
_entity_poly.pdbx_strand_id
1 'polypeptide(L)'
;MTPLLSSPPPSVLPDISPARGEIRLSSTISPISNGVGDEPASPLLISPLAGEMSGRTEGGGDVGHGFQFSHSAPAILFLTLVLLLPASPAFAHASDRGYVLLMPTGYYLTGGAIAVAASFLVLAVLPPALLERIAAKRLALFPLNESSRVFTSLIAFAIFAVLVGAGFFGSRDPLSNPLPLTVWTLLWVGLTLVQGLFGNLWAWINPWYGPWRVATVIFPVLRYRRMPEWAGYWPALILFFAFAWFELIDPAPDDPARLAWAAGIYWLLSFLAVIAFGYEDWSRRGEFLSVFFRIVSRFGVVEADHRASSRGISAKLCLPGAKLWAENPLPASGMFFLLLALSSVSFDGLSKTFFWLGLNGINPLEFPGRSAVMTTNTVGLALMFVALSSVYLLAVFLGERLAGSRLPFAKSAGLLVWSIVPIALAYHFSHYLTAFLVNGQYALVALSDPFSSGWNLFGTAGFQVGAGIVAGYQSAWTLWNAQAAAIIGGHVLAVLIAHGLAYRLHPSARQAALSQLPLTILMIGYTVFGLWLLSTPTAG
;
A
#
# COMPACT_ATOMS: atom_id res chain seq x y z
N MET A 1 63.42 21.51 12.44
CA MET A 1 64.48 21.19 11.45
C MET A 1 64.10 19.87 10.78
N THR A 2 63.85 19.98 9.47
CA THR A 2 63.82 18.98 8.38
C THR A 2 63.28 17.54 8.56
N PRO A 3 62.41 17.07 7.62
CA PRO A 3 61.67 15.80 7.68
C PRO A 3 62.32 14.68 6.84
N LEU A 4 61.91 13.42 7.08
CA LEU A 4 62.20 12.28 6.21
C LEU A 4 60.96 11.89 5.40
N LEU A 5 61.15 11.86 4.08
CA LEU A 5 60.24 11.42 3.04
C LEU A 5 60.19 9.89 2.95
N SER A 6 59.00 9.33 2.67
CA SER A 6 58.85 8.01 2.08
C SER A 6 57.77 8.06 0.99
N SER A 7 58.22 8.03 -0.26
CA SER A 7 57.40 8.01 -1.48
C SER A 7 56.93 6.58 -1.81
N PRO A 8 55.67 6.36 -2.25
CA PRO A 8 55.25 5.11 -2.87
C PRO A 8 55.58 5.07 -4.38
N PRO A 9 55.76 3.87 -4.97
CA PRO A 9 56.12 3.71 -6.40
C PRO A 9 54.90 3.84 -7.34
N PRO A 10 55.12 4.18 -8.62
CA PRO A 10 54.05 4.39 -9.60
C PRO A 10 53.62 3.05 -10.24
N SER A 11 52.31 2.78 -10.25
CA SER A 11 51.73 1.68 -11.03
C SER A 11 51.04 2.23 -12.29
N VAL A 12 51.49 1.70 -13.42
CA VAL A 12 51.23 2.06 -14.80
C VAL A 12 49.78 1.75 -15.22
N LEU A 13 49.08 2.76 -15.72
CA LEU A 13 47.89 2.63 -16.57
C LEU A 13 48.33 2.78 -18.03
N PRO A 14 47.81 1.99 -18.99
CA PRO A 14 47.96 2.32 -20.41
C PRO A 14 46.86 3.30 -20.87
N ASP A 15 47.32 4.35 -21.54
CA ASP A 15 46.56 5.33 -22.29
C ASP A 15 45.75 4.69 -23.43
N ILE A 16 44.45 5.03 -23.51
CA ILE A 16 43.73 5.04 -24.79
C ILE A 16 42.88 6.32 -24.83
N SER A 17 43.37 7.30 -25.59
CA SER A 17 42.63 8.52 -25.96
C SER A 17 41.85 8.30 -27.28
N PRO A 18 40.84 9.16 -27.58
CA PRO A 18 39.70 8.81 -28.42
C PRO A 18 39.92 9.12 -29.91
N ALA A 19 39.45 8.23 -30.78
CA ALA A 19 39.29 8.51 -32.21
C ALA A 19 37.84 8.93 -32.51
N ARG A 20 37.74 10.08 -33.17
CA ARG A 20 36.55 10.81 -33.59
C ARG A 20 36.26 10.51 -35.07
N GLY A 21 34.99 10.32 -35.43
CA GLY A 21 34.48 10.23 -36.80
C GLY A 21 34.16 8.81 -37.25
N GLU A 22 33.09 8.45 -37.95
CA GLU A 22 32.06 9.20 -38.68
C GLU A 22 30.81 8.32 -38.84
N ILE A 23 29.73 8.99 -39.25
CA ILE A 23 28.34 8.58 -39.48
C ILE A 23 28.19 7.46 -40.53
N ARG A 24 27.28 6.49 -40.32
CA ARG A 24 26.26 6.08 -41.33
C ARG A 24 25.14 5.20 -40.77
N LEU A 25 23.91 5.59 -41.13
CA LEU A 25 22.68 4.78 -41.09
C LEU A 25 22.83 3.52 -41.96
N SER A 26 22.26 2.42 -41.51
CA SER A 26 21.82 1.32 -42.39
C SER A 26 20.49 0.76 -41.90
N SER A 27 19.43 1.11 -42.61
CA SER A 27 18.18 0.34 -42.71
C SER A 27 18.14 -0.25 -44.12
N THR A 28 17.95 -1.56 -44.25
CA THR A 28 17.21 -2.17 -45.37
C THR A 28 16.79 -3.60 -45.02
N ILE A 29 15.47 -3.73 -44.98
CA ILE A 29 14.56 -4.86 -45.24
C ILE A 29 15.07 -5.98 -46.17
N SER A 30 14.50 -7.18 -45.93
CA SER A 30 14.16 -8.33 -46.83
C SER A 30 14.92 -9.65 -46.62
N PRO A 31 14.38 -10.80 -47.07
CA PRO A 31 13.24 -11.56 -46.55
C PRO A 31 13.66 -13.05 -46.32
N ILE A 32 12.76 -13.96 -45.90
CA ILE A 32 12.64 -15.34 -46.43
C ILE A 32 11.56 -16.08 -45.61
N SER A 33 10.60 -16.60 -46.37
CA SER A 33 9.50 -17.47 -45.99
C SER A 33 9.88 -18.95 -46.03
N ASN A 34 9.18 -19.74 -45.20
CA ASN A 34 8.79 -21.15 -45.37
C ASN A 34 9.84 -22.26 -45.15
N GLY A 35 9.46 -23.20 -44.28
CA GLY A 35 10.06 -24.52 -44.14
C GLY A 35 9.52 -25.27 -42.91
N VAL A 36 8.34 -25.88 -43.04
CA VAL A 36 7.78 -26.87 -42.10
C VAL A 36 8.55 -28.18 -42.24
N GLY A 37 8.85 -28.86 -41.13
CA GLY A 37 9.34 -30.23 -41.10
C GLY A 37 9.46 -30.77 -39.66
N ASP A 38 8.52 -31.62 -39.28
CA ASP A 38 8.51 -32.46 -38.07
C ASP A 38 9.71 -33.42 -38.02
N GLU A 39 10.35 -33.58 -36.86
CA GLU A 39 10.46 -34.86 -36.11
C GLU A 39 11.29 -34.73 -34.80
N PRO A 40 11.06 -35.62 -33.81
CA PRO A 40 11.51 -35.46 -32.42
C PRO A 40 12.81 -36.23 -32.10
N ALA A 41 13.57 -35.78 -31.09
CA ALA A 41 14.75 -36.50 -30.58
C ALA A 41 14.74 -36.67 -29.05
N SER A 42 14.56 -37.94 -28.66
CA SER A 42 15.24 -38.75 -27.63
C SER A 42 15.27 -38.33 -26.14
N PRO A 43 14.69 -39.16 -25.24
CA PRO A 43 14.88 -39.08 -23.79
C PRO A 43 16.14 -39.83 -23.33
N LEU A 44 16.92 -39.23 -22.42
CA LEU A 44 18.05 -39.88 -21.76
C LEU A 44 17.61 -40.60 -20.47
N LEU A 45 18.06 -41.85 -20.37
CA LEU A 45 17.93 -42.82 -19.28
C LEU A 45 18.84 -42.48 -18.09
N ILE A 46 18.29 -42.39 -16.88
CA ILE A 46 19.02 -42.66 -15.62
C ILE A 46 18.07 -43.42 -14.67
N SER A 47 18.46 -44.64 -14.28
CA SER A 47 17.81 -45.47 -13.25
C SER A 47 18.16 -45.00 -11.83
N PRO A 48 17.38 -45.43 -10.82
CA PRO A 48 18.05 -46.12 -9.71
C PRO A 48 17.40 -47.44 -9.29
N LEU A 49 18.26 -48.23 -8.66
CA LEU A 49 18.17 -49.62 -8.22
C LEU A 49 17.12 -49.87 -7.13
N ALA A 50 16.55 -51.07 -7.14
CA ALA A 50 15.71 -51.65 -6.11
C ALA A 50 16.49 -52.09 -4.85
N GLY A 51 15.84 -52.02 -3.69
CA GLY A 51 16.26 -52.61 -2.42
C GLY A 51 15.04 -52.83 -1.53
N GLU A 52 14.72 -54.11 -1.31
CA GLU A 52 13.50 -54.67 -0.72
C GLU A 52 13.38 -54.63 0.81
N MET A 53 12.12 -54.71 1.28
CA MET A 53 11.58 -55.49 2.43
C MET A 53 11.91 -55.08 3.89
N SER A 54 11.12 -55.37 4.93
CA SER A 54 9.82 -56.05 5.14
C SER A 54 9.36 -55.79 6.59
N GLY A 55 8.06 -55.89 6.89
CA GLY A 55 7.57 -56.00 8.28
C GLY A 55 6.07 -55.81 8.46
N ARG A 56 5.28 -56.85 8.16
CA ARG A 56 3.88 -57.04 8.61
C ARG A 56 3.83 -57.36 10.10
N THR A 57 2.73 -56.98 10.79
CA THR A 57 1.82 -57.92 11.49
C THR A 57 0.45 -57.30 11.74
N GLU A 58 -0.54 -58.18 11.78
CA GLU A 58 -2.00 -58.03 11.73
C GLU A 58 -2.66 -57.72 13.10
N GLY A 59 -3.96 -57.39 13.11
CA GLY A 59 -4.81 -57.64 14.29
C GLY A 59 -6.16 -56.90 14.38
N GLY A 60 -7.22 -57.52 13.85
CA GLY A 60 -8.58 -57.72 14.42
C GLY A 60 -9.41 -56.63 15.14
N GLY A 61 -10.69 -56.50 14.74
CA GLY A 61 -11.78 -55.77 15.43
C GLY A 61 -12.26 -56.43 16.75
N ASP A 62 -13.34 -56.03 17.42
CA ASP A 62 -14.49 -55.20 17.05
C ASP A 62 -15.29 -54.80 18.32
N VAL A 63 -16.17 -53.79 18.18
CA VAL A 63 -17.37 -53.40 18.99
C VAL A 63 -17.28 -52.77 20.40
N GLY A 64 -17.81 -51.53 20.51
CA GLY A 64 -18.76 -51.18 21.58
C GLY A 64 -18.68 -49.78 22.22
N HIS A 65 -19.29 -48.76 21.61
CA HIS A 65 -20.36 -47.93 22.20
C HIS A 65 -20.66 -46.69 21.34
N GLY A 66 -21.94 -46.53 21.00
CA GLY A 66 -22.42 -45.44 20.17
C GLY A 66 -22.43 -44.09 20.87
N PHE A 67 -22.21 -43.05 20.09
CA PHE A 67 -22.84 -41.75 20.25
C PHE A 67 -23.04 -41.14 18.86
N GLN A 68 -24.31 -40.94 18.48
CA GLN A 68 -24.69 -40.16 17.31
C GLN A 68 -24.29 -38.70 17.53
N PHE A 69 -23.48 -38.14 16.64
CA PHE A 69 -23.49 -36.70 16.35
C PHE A 69 -23.36 -36.49 14.84
N SER A 70 -24.44 -36.03 14.24
CA SER A 70 -24.50 -35.52 12.87
C SER A 70 -23.76 -34.17 12.81
N HIS A 71 -22.45 -34.20 12.53
CA HIS A 71 -21.63 -32.99 12.27
C HIS A 71 -20.52 -33.24 11.23
N SER A 72 -20.73 -34.11 10.26
CA SER A 72 -19.73 -34.37 9.20
C SER A 72 -19.82 -33.42 8.00
N ALA A 73 -20.89 -32.65 7.85
CA ALA A 73 -21.03 -31.69 6.75
C ALA A 73 -19.93 -30.60 6.72
N PRO A 74 -19.56 -29.90 7.83
CA PRO A 74 -18.52 -28.89 7.79
C PRO A 74 -17.11 -29.47 7.67
N ALA A 75 -16.86 -30.67 8.21
CA ALA A 75 -15.57 -31.34 8.11
C ALA A 75 -15.30 -31.87 6.70
N ILE A 76 -16.33 -32.42 6.04
CA ILE A 76 -16.25 -32.86 4.65
C ILE A 76 -16.14 -31.66 3.72
N LEU A 77 -16.88 -30.57 3.96
CA LEU A 77 -16.76 -29.34 3.18
C LEU A 77 -15.35 -28.73 3.30
N PHE A 78 -14.75 -28.75 4.50
CA PHE A 78 -13.38 -28.28 4.74
C PHE A 78 -12.35 -29.19 4.06
N LEU A 79 -12.50 -30.51 4.15
CA LEU A 79 -11.61 -31.47 3.49
C LEU A 79 -11.71 -31.37 1.95
N THR A 80 -12.91 -31.15 1.43
CA THR A 80 -13.16 -30.95 -0.01
C THR A 80 -12.60 -29.60 -0.48
N LEU A 81 -12.68 -28.55 0.35
CA LEU A 81 -12.08 -27.24 0.06
C LEU A 81 -10.54 -27.30 0.09
N VAL A 82 -9.96 -28.12 0.97
CA VAL A 82 -8.51 -28.40 1.03
C VAL A 82 -8.05 -29.25 -0.15
N LEU A 83 -8.86 -30.22 -0.61
CA LEU A 83 -8.58 -31.04 -1.80
C LEU A 83 -8.85 -30.31 -3.14
N LEU A 84 -9.65 -29.24 -3.11
CA LEU A 84 -9.87 -28.32 -4.25
C LEU A 84 -8.87 -27.17 -4.30
N LEU A 85 -7.93 -27.09 -3.35
CA LEU A 85 -6.73 -26.25 -3.53
C LEU A 85 -5.96 -26.83 -4.72
N PRO A 86 -5.75 -26.08 -5.81
CA PRO A 86 -4.92 -26.58 -6.90
C PRO A 86 -3.53 -26.87 -6.33
N ALA A 87 -3.04 -28.09 -6.59
CA ALA A 87 -1.62 -28.41 -6.42
C ALA A 87 -0.84 -27.34 -7.21
N SER A 88 -0.27 -26.40 -6.47
CA SER A 88 0.42 -25.27 -7.07
C SER A 88 1.67 -25.84 -7.74
N PRO A 89 2.01 -25.43 -8.98
CA PRO A 89 3.32 -25.76 -9.51
C PRO A 89 4.36 -25.25 -8.52
N ALA A 90 5.21 -26.14 -8.02
CA ALA A 90 6.35 -25.76 -7.21
C ALA A 90 7.25 -24.90 -8.10
N PHE A 91 7.21 -23.58 -7.93
CA PHE A 91 8.07 -22.62 -8.61
C PHE A 91 9.50 -22.73 -8.06
N ALA A 92 10.14 -23.87 -8.31
CA ALA A 92 11.55 -24.11 -8.06
C ALA A 92 12.35 -23.57 -9.25
N HIS A 93 12.45 -22.24 -9.34
CA HIS A 93 13.42 -21.59 -10.21
C HIS A 93 14.44 -20.84 -9.36
N ALA A 94 15.72 -21.02 -9.70
CA ALA A 94 16.82 -20.28 -9.11
C ALA A 94 16.62 -18.78 -9.36
N SER A 95 16.85 -18.00 -8.31
CA SER A 95 16.79 -16.54 -8.32
C SER A 95 17.97 -15.97 -9.10
N ASP A 96 17.84 -15.86 -10.41
CA ASP A 96 18.57 -14.86 -11.17
C ASP A 96 17.69 -13.63 -11.40
N ARG A 97 18.30 -12.46 -11.20
CA ARG A 97 17.65 -11.14 -11.20
C ARG A 97 16.60 -11.06 -12.29
N GLY A 98 15.40 -10.66 -11.85
CA GLY A 98 14.23 -10.49 -12.71
C GLY A 98 14.64 -9.79 -13.99
N TYR A 99 14.24 -10.38 -15.11
CA TYR A 99 14.25 -9.70 -16.39
C TYR A 99 13.84 -8.25 -16.14
N VAL A 100 14.74 -7.31 -16.41
CA VAL A 100 14.36 -5.94 -16.70
C VAL A 100 13.55 -6.08 -17.97
N LEU A 101 12.28 -6.47 -17.82
CA LEU A 101 11.37 -6.57 -18.92
C LEU A 101 11.33 -5.15 -19.45
N LEU A 102 11.92 -4.98 -20.63
CA LEU A 102 11.59 -3.93 -21.56
C LEU A 102 10.13 -4.16 -21.99
N MET A 103 9.20 -4.20 -21.02
CA MET A 103 7.78 -4.10 -21.29
C MET A 103 7.62 -2.88 -22.18
N PRO A 104 6.67 -2.89 -23.12
CA PRO A 104 6.50 -1.77 -24.03
C PRO A 104 5.85 -0.58 -23.29
N THR A 105 6.64 0.04 -22.41
CA THR A 105 6.25 1.08 -21.46
C THR A 105 5.60 2.25 -22.16
N GLY A 106 6.07 2.58 -23.38
CA GLY A 106 5.44 3.56 -24.25
C GLY A 106 3.95 3.29 -24.54
N TYR A 107 3.57 2.02 -24.78
CA TYR A 107 2.15 1.66 -25.00
C TYR A 107 1.35 1.74 -23.70
N TYR A 108 1.92 1.37 -22.55
CA TYR A 108 1.23 1.49 -21.27
C TYR A 108 1.02 2.96 -20.86
N LEU A 109 2.04 3.80 -21.03
CA LEU A 109 1.95 5.24 -20.74
C LEU A 109 0.91 5.91 -21.65
N THR A 110 1.00 5.68 -22.96
CA THR A 110 0.08 6.26 -23.95
C THR A 110 -1.33 5.71 -23.77
N GLY A 111 -1.48 4.39 -23.63
CA GLY A 111 -2.76 3.71 -23.44
C GLY A 111 -3.44 4.11 -22.12
N GLY A 112 -2.68 4.21 -21.03
CA GLY A 112 -3.18 4.70 -19.75
C GLY A 112 -3.65 6.15 -19.82
N ALA A 113 -2.86 7.03 -20.45
CA ALA A 113 -3.25 8.43 -20.67
C ALA A 113 -4.54 8.54 -21.52
N ILE A 114 -4.63 7.78 -22.61
CA ILE A 114 -5.82 7.74 -23.48
C ILE A 114 -7.02 7.18 -22.71
N ALA A 115 -6.87 6.11 -21.93
CA ALA A 115 -7.95 5.52 -21.17
C ALA A 115 -8.55 6.51 -20.16
N VAL A 116 -7.70 7.25 -19.43
CA VAL A 116 -8.14 8.27 -18.48
C VAL A 116 -8.80 9.45 -19.22
N ALA A 117 -8.21 9.93 -20.32
CA ALA A 117 -8.80 10.98 -21.16
C ALA A 117 -10.17 10.56 -21.75
N ALA A 118 -10.29 9.34 -22.27
CA ALA A 118 -11.52 8.80 -22.82
C ALA A 118 -12.59 8.65 -21.73
N SER A 119 -12.21 8.17 -20.53
CA SER A 119 -13.15 8.07 -19.41
C SER A 119 -13.77 9.42 -19.04
N PHE A 120 -12.97 10.49 -19.07
CA PHE A 120 -13.45 11.85 -18.88
C PHE A 120 -14.44 12.29 -19.96
N LEU A 121 -14.13 12.06 -21.24
CA LEU A 121 -15.01 12.42 -22.35
C LEU A 121 -16.36 11.71 -22.26
N VAL A 122 -16.37 10.43 -21.90
CA VAL A 122 -17.60 9.66 -21.68
C VAL A 122 -18.39 10.22 -20.50
N LEU A 123 -17.71 10.54 -19.40
CA LEU A 123 -18.36 11.08 -18.19
C LEU A 123 -18.88 12.50 -18.36
N ALA A 124 -18.24 13.32 -19.20
CA ALA A 124 -18.71 14.66 -19.52
C ALA A 124 -20.12 14.68 -20.14
N VAL A 125 -20.56 13.56 -20.72
CA VAL A 125 -21.88 13.39 -21.37
C VAL A 125 -22.87 12.62 -20.47
N LEU A 126 -22.40 11.91 -19.44
CA LEU A 126 -23.25 11.10 -18.57
C LEU A 126 -23.98 11.95 -17.52
N PRO A 127 -25.30 11.78 -17.33
CA PRO A 127 -26.03 12.51 -16.30
C PRO A 127 -25.65 11.99 -14.88
N PRO A 128 -25.13 12.85 -14.00
CA PRO A 128 -24.62 12.45 -12.69
C PRO A 128 -25.72 11.95 -11.74
N ALA A 129 -26.98 12.31 -11.98
CA ALA A 129 -28.12 11.82 -11.21
C ALA A 129 -28.28 10.28 -11.26
N LEU A 130 -27.85 9.63 -12.35
CA LEU A 130 -27.86 8.17 -12.45
C LEU A 130 -26.82 7.56 -11.52
N LEU A 131 -25.62 8.14 -11.50
CA LEU A 131 -24.51 7.70 -10.65
C LEU A 131 -24.84 7.87 -9.16
N GLU A 132 -25.44 8.99 -8.79
CA GLU A 132 -25.86 9.26 -7.41
C GLU A 132 -26.92 8.26 -6.93
N ARG A 133 -27.94 7.97 -7.76
CA ARG A 133 -28.98 6.98 -7.43
C ARG A 133 -28.43 5.58 -7.21
N ILE A 134 -27.47 5.18 -8.05
CA ILE A 134 -26.81 3.88 -7.92
C ILE A 134 -25.93 3.85 -6.67
N ALA A 135 -25.15 4.91 -6.44
CA ALA A 135 -24.28 5.06 -5.28
C ALA A 135 -25.05 5.20 -3.96
N ALA A 136 -26.31 5.63 -3.96
CA ALA A 136 -27.13 5.77 -2.74
C ALA A 136 -27.64 4.44 -2.18
N LYS A 137 -27.63 3.34 -2.95
CA LYS A 137 -28.14 2.05 -2.49
C LYS A 137 -27.32 1.52 -1.30
N ARG A 138 -28.02 1.06 -0.27
CA ARG A 138 -27.44 0.43 0.93
C ARG A 138 -28.22 -0.84 1.27
N LEU A 139 -27.50 -1.92 1.58
CA LEU A 139 -28.09 -3.16 2.07
C LEU A 139 -27.69 -3.36 3.53
N ALA A 140 -28.64 -3.45 4.45
CA ALA A 140 -28.32 -3.71 5.86
C ALA A 140 -27.81 -5.15 6.04
N LEU A 141 -26.75 -5.32 6.84
CA LEU A 141 -26.18 -6.61 7.19
C LEU A 141 -26.61 -7.02 8.60
N PHE A 142 -25.74 -6.79 9.59
CA PHE A 142 -25.93 -7.22 10.97
C PHE A 142 -25.60 -6.08 11.95
N PRO A 143 -26.19 -6.09 13.16
CA PRO A 143 -25.80 -5.19 14.22
C PRO A 143 -24.42 -5.57 14.78
N LEU A 144 -23.66 -4.54 15.16
CA LEU A 144 -22.33 -4.62 15.74
C LEU A 144 -22.41 -4.13 17.19
N ASN A 145 -21.77 -4.88 18.10
CA ASN A 145 -21.78 -4.61 19.53
C ASN A 145 -20.53 -3.82 19.97
N GLU A 146 -20.73 -2.79 20.79
CA GLU A 146 -19.64 -1.98 21.34
C GLU A 146 -18.72 -2.80 22.26
N SER A 147 -19.23 -3.79 22.99
CA SER A 147 -18.41 -4.65 23.85
C SER A 147 -17.37 -5.45 23.05
N SER A 148 -17.73 -5.89 21.85
CA SER A 148 -16.81 -6.58 20.93
C SER A 148 -15.66 -5.65 20.51
N ARG A 149 -15.94 -4.35 20.32
CA ARG A 149 -14.94 -3.35 19.97
C ARG A 149 -13.89 -3.15 21.08
N VAL A 150 -14.35 -3.11 22.33
CA VAL A 150 -13.45 -3.02 23.49
C VAL A 150 -12.55 -4.24 23.53
N PHE A 151 -13.12 -5.44 23.38
CA PHE A 151 -12.39 -6.69 23.41
C PHE A 151 -11.35 -6.81 22.29
N THR A 152 -11.74 -6.54 21.03
CA THR A 152 -10.82 -6.59 19.89
C THR A 152 -9.70 -5.56 20.01
N SER A 153 -9.99 -4.37 20.53
CA SER A 153 -8.98 -3.33 20.74
C SER A 153 -8.00 -3.69 21.87
N LEU A 154 -8.46 -4.34 22.96
CA LEU A 154 -7.58 -4.86 24.01
C LEU A 154 -6.67 -5.97 23.50
N ILE A 155 -7.19 -6.88 22.66
CA ILE A 155 -6.36 -7.90 21.99
C ILE A 155 -5.33 -7.23 21.09
N ALA A 156 -5.73 -6.24 20.28
CA ALA A 156 -4.80 -5.52 19.43
C ALA A 156 -3.70 -4.80 20.23
N PHE A 157 -4.04 -4.22 21.38
CA PHE A 157 -3.06 -3.65 22.31
C PHE A 157 -2.10 -4.71 22.88
N ALA A 158 -2.61 -5.89 23.27
CA ALA A 158 -1.77 -6.97 23.76
C ALA A 158 -0.81 -7.50 22.68
N ILE A 159 -1.31 -7.71 21.46
CA ILE A 159 -0.48 -8.10 20.29
C ILE A 159 0.58 -7.02 20.04
N PHE A 160 0.21 -5.75 20.03
CA PHE A 160 1.16 -4.65 19.86
C PHE A 160 2.25 -4.65 20.95
N ALA A 161 1.90 -4.87 22.22
CA ALA A 161 2.86 -4.96 23.31
C ALA A 161 3.82 -6.15 23.14
N VAL A 162 3.33 -7.31 22.69
CA VAL A 162 4.17 -8.48 22.36
C VAL A 162 5.12 -8.16 21.21
N LEU A 163 4.66 -7.50 20.15
CA LEU A 163 5.50 -7.09 19.01
C LEU A 163 6.59 -6.10 19.43
N VAL A 164 6.27 -5.12 20.27
CA VAL A 164 7.28 -4.20 20.83
C VAL A 164 8.30 -4.97 21.67
N GLY A 165 7.84 -5.92 22.49
CA GLY A 165 8.72 -6.84 23.21
C GLY A 165 9.63 -7.65 22.28
N ALA A 166 9.08 -8.22 21.21
CA ALA A 166 9.82 -8.95 20.19
C ALA A 166 10.86 -8.07 19.49
N GLY A 167 10.57 -6.80 19.23
CA GLY A 167 11.56 -5.86 18.68
C GLY A 167 12.75 -5.61 19.62
N PHE A 168 12.55 -5.64 20.94
CA PHE A 168 13.65 -5.48 21.90
C PHE A 168 14.42 -6.77 22.17
N PHE A 169 13.71 -7.88 22.33
CA PHE A 169 14.25 -9.14 22.87
C PHE A 169 14.36 -10.28 21.85
N GLY A 170 13.73 -10.16 20.67
CA GLY A 170 13.83 -11.14 19.58
C GLY A 170 15.02 -10.89 18.66
N SER A 171 14.99 -11.51 17.47
CA SER A 171 16.05 -11.36 16.45
C SER A 171 16.28 -9.90 16.06
N ARG A 172 17.54 -9.55 15.76
CA ARG A 172 17.91 -8.25 15.18
C ARG A 172 17.78 -8.22 13.66
N ASP A 173 17.64 -9.38 13.03
CA ASP A 173 17.38 -9.46 11.59
C ASP A 173 15.90 -9.11 11.31
N PRO A 174 15.61 -8.10 10.48
CA PRO A 174 14.25 -7.66 10.19
C PRO A 174 13.34 -8.73 9.56
N LEU A 175 13.91 -9.70 8.84
CA LEU A 175 13.13 -10.75 8.16
C LEU A 175 12.74 -11.91 9.09
N SER A 176 13.42 -12.05 10.24
CA SER A 176 13.08 -13.03 11.28
C SER A 176 12.37 -12.40 12.49
N ASN A 177 12.36 -11.07 12.60
CA ASN A 177 11.62 -10.36 13.65
C ASN A 177 10.20 -10.00 13.18
N PRO A 178 9.14 -10.31 13.96
CA PRO A 178 7.77 -10.04 13.54
C PRO A 178 7.39 -8.55 13.55
N LEU A 179 8.11 -7.68 14.28
CA LEU A 179 7.72 -6.28 14.43
C LEU A 179 7.85 -5.47 13.13
N PRO A 180 9.01 -5.45 12.43
CA PRO A 180 9.13 -4.76 11.14
C PRO A 180 8.15 -5.29 10.10
N LEU A 181 8.02 -6.61 9.99
CA LEU A 181 7.11 -7.25 9.06
C LEU A 181 5.65 -6.89 9.35
N THR A 182 5.25 -6.85 10.63
CA THR A 182 3.89 -6.46 10.99
C THR A 182 3.63 -4.98 10.72
N VAL A 183 4.54 -4.08 11.08
CA VAL A 183 4.33 -2.63 10.89
C VAL A 183 4.34 -2.27 9.41
N TRP A 184 5.35 -2.70 8.66
CA TRP A 184 5.54 -2.28 7.27
C TRP A 184 4.72 -3.12 6.30
N THR A 185 4.65 -4.44 6.48
CA THR A 185 3.99 -5.31 5.51
C THR A 185 2.53 -5.55 5.86
N LEU A 186 2.21 -5.97 7.08
CA LEU A 186 0.83 -6.34 7.44
C LEU A 186 -0.05 -5.12 7.72
N LEU A 187 0.46 -4.14 8.47
CA LEU A 187 -0.28 -2.94 8.86
C LEU A 187 -0.25 -1.88 7.77
N TRP A 188 0.93 -1.41 7.37
CA TRP A 188 1.04 -0.30 6.43
C TRP A 188 0.58 -0.68 5.02
N VAL A 189 0.94 -1.87 4.53
CA VAL A 189 0.48 -2.35 3.22
C VAL A 189 -0.82 -3.13 3.30
N GLY A 190 -0.80 -4.27 3.99
CA GLY A 190 -1.92 -5.22 4.02
C GLY A 190 -3.22 -4.58 4.51
N LEU A 191 -3.20 -3.97 5.70
CA LEU A 191 -4.41 -3.38 6.28
C LEU A 191 -4.90 -2.17 5.48
N THR A 192 -4.03 -1.40 4.83
CA THR A 192 -4.45 -0.34 3.89
C THR A 192 -5.30 -0.91 2.76
N LEU A 193 -4.84 -1.99 2.12
CA LEU A 193 -5.58 -2.66 1.04
C LEU A 193 -6.90 -3.26 1.54
N VAL A 194 -6.86 -3.96 2.68
CA VAL A 194 -8.07 -4.55 3.29
C VAL A 194 -9.08 -3.46 3.64
N GLN A 195 -8.66 -2.30 4.14
CA GLN A 195 -9.59 -1.21 4.43
C GLN A 195 -10.16 -0.55 3.17
N GLY A 196 -9.35 -0.45 2.11
CA GLY A 196 -9.81 0.00 0.80
C GLY A 196 -10.89 -0.90 0.21
N LEU A 197 -10.81 -2.22 0.45
CA LEU A 197 -11.78 -3.21 -0.03
C LEU A 197 -13.02 -3.34 0.86
N PHE A 198 -12.81 -3.50 2.17
CA PHE A 198 -13.88 -3.89 3.09
C PHE A 198 -14.45 -2.73 3.89
N GLY A 199 -13.65 -1.73 4.28
CA GLY A 199 -14.11 -0.61 5.09
C GLY A 199 -13.29 -0.43 6.37
N ASN A 200 -13.82 0.29 7.35
CA ASN A 200 -13.04 0.79 8.49
C ASN A 200 -12.82 -0.27 9.58
N LEU A 201 -11.96 -1.25 9.31
CA LEU A 201 -11.56 -2.26 10.28
C LEU A 201 -10.75 -1.66 11.45
N TRP A 202 -9.98 -0.59 11.20
CA TRP A 202 -9.17 0.06 12.23
C TRP A 202 -9.97 0.59 13.42
N ALA A 203 -11.23 0.98 13.19
CA ALA A 203 -12.12 1.37 14.27
C ALA A 203 -12.28 0.28 15.36
N TRP A 204 -12.04 -0.99 15.03
CA TRP A 204 -12.16 -2.15 15.90
C TRP A 204 -10.83 -2.66 16.46
N ILE A 205 -9.77 -2.56 15.68
CA ILE A 205 -8.46 -3.18 16.01
C ILE A 205 -7.37 -2.15 16.35
N ASN A 206 -7.72 -0.88 16.58
CA ASN A 206 -6.73 0.10 17.04
C ASN A 206 -6.29 -0.23 18.49
N PRO A 207 -5.02 0.01 18.85
CA PRO A 207 -4.48 -0.34 20.16
C PRO A 207 -4.75 0.71 21.26
N TRP A 208 -5.69 1.66 21.06
CA TRP A 208 -5.96 2.73 22.05
C TRP A 208 -7.37 2.67 22.64
N TYR A 209 -8.38 2.27 21.88
CA TYR A 209 -9.78 2.31 22.33
C TYR A 209 -10.02 1.49 23.60
N GLY A 210 -9.55 0.23 23.63
CA GLY A 210 -9.66 -0.67 24.76
C GLY A 210 -8.98 -0.11 26.02
N PRO A 211 -7.67 0.22 25.96
CA PRO A 211 -6.98 0.87 27.08
C PRO A 211 -7.66 2.16 27.55
N TRP A 212 -8.14 3.01 26.64
CA TRP A 212 -8.87 4.23 26.99
C TRP A 212 -10.18 3.92 27.71
N ARG A 213 -10.94 2.92 27.25
CA ARG A 213 -12.18 2.49 27.90
C ARG A 213 -11.92 2.02 29.32
N VAL A 214 -10.89 1.20 29.54
CA VAL A 214 -10.47 0.78 30.90
C VAL A 214 -10.10 1.99 31.75
N ALA A 215 -9.30 2.91 31.23
CA ALA A 215 -8.90 4.13 31.94
C ALA A 215 -10.10 5.01 32.32
N THR A 216 -11.12 5.13 31.46
CA THR A 216 -12.32 5.93 31.77
C THR A 216 -13.26 5.30 32.79
N VAL A 217 -13.21 3.97 32.96
CA VAL A 217 -13.94 3.28 34.05
C VAL A 217 -13.29 3.60 35.40
N ILE A 218 -11.96 3.65 35.45
CA ILE A 218 -11.20 3.96 36.67
C ILE A 218 -11.23 5.47 36.97
N PHE A 219 -11.11 6.30 35.94
CA PHE A 219 -11.07 7.76 36.03
C PHE A 219 -12.17 8.41 35.17
N PRO A 220 -13.41 8.53 35.67
CA PRO A 220 -14.54 9.07 34.90
C PRO A 220 -14.33 10.48 34.35
N VAL A 221 -13.47 11.28 34.99
CA VAL A 221 -13.10 12.65 34.57
C VAL A 221 -12.48 12.71 33.17
N LEU A 222 -11.94 11.58 32.66
CA LEU A 222 -11.33 11.50 31.33
C LEU A 222 -12.36 11.39 30.18
N ARG A 223 -13.64 11.20 30.50
CA ARG A 223 -14.68 10.92 29.50
C ARG A 223 -15.08 12.14 28.65
N TYR A 224 -14.96 13.35 29.20
CA TYR A 224 -15.46 14.59 28.60
C TYR A 224 -14.32 15.54 28.27
N ARG A 225 -13.45 15.13 27.35
CA ARG A 225 -12.40 15.97 26.77
C ARG A 225 -12.71 16.25 25.31
N ARG A 226 -12.37 17.46 24.87
CA ARG A 226 -12.53 17.88 23.48
C ARG A 226 -11.24 18.52 22.99
N MET A 227 -10.95 18.27 21.72
CA MET A 227 -9.82 18.89 21.04
C MET A 227 -10.25 20.26 20.50
N PRO A 228 -9.41 21.31 20.66
CA PRO A 228 -9.69 22.63 20.10
C PRO A 228 -9.95 22.57 18.59
N GLU A 229 -10.94 23.32 18.10
CA GLU A 229 -11.34 23.25 16.68
C GLU A 229 -10.23 23.71 15.72
N TRP A 230 -9.43 24.70 16.13
CA TRP A 230 -8.32 25.22 15.33
C TRP A 230 -7.25 24.17 15.02
N ALA A 231 -7.11 23.15 15.88
CA ALA A 231 -6.09 22.12 15.68
C ALA A 231 -6.38 21.28 14.44
N GLY A 232 -7.66 21.17 14.02
CA GLY A 232 -8.05 20.50 12.79
C GLY A 232 -7.35 19.15 12.64
N TYR A 233 -6.77 18.90 11.47
CA TYR A 233 -5.96 17.71 11.16
C TYR A 233 -4.45 17.96 11.27
N TRP A 234 -4.01 19.10 11.81
CA TRP A 234 -2.58 19.44 11.86
C TRP A 234 -1.75 18.41 12.64
N PRO A 235 -2.20 17.88 13.79
CA PRO A 235 -1.42 16.84 14.48
C PRO A 235 -1.29 15.55 13.66
N ALA A 236 -2.35 15.14 12.96
CA ALA A 236 -2.29 13.98 12.06
C ALA A 236 -1.31 14.21 10.90
N LEU A 237 -1.29 15.42 10.34
CA LEU A 237 -0.35 15.80 9.28
C LEU A 237 1.10 15.74 9.77
N ILE A 238 1.40 16.30 10.95
CA ILE A 238 2.74 16.27 11.53
C ILE A 238 3.17 14.83 11.84
N LEU A 239 2.29 14.04 12.46
CA LEU A 239 2.58 12.64 12.75
C LEU A 239 2.77 11.81 11.48
N PHE A 240 1.98 12.05 10.44
CA PHE A 240 2.16 11.38 9.16
C PHE A 240 3.47 11.77 8.48
N PHE A 241 3.86 13.05 8.53
CA PHE A 241 5.17 13.49 8.03
C PHE A 241 6.31 12.79 8.78
N ALA A 242 6.23 12.71 10.11
CA ALA A 242 7.22 12.01 10.92
C ALA A 242 7.28 10.50 10.60
N PHE A 243 6.12 9.87 10.39
CA PHE A 243 6.03 8.48 9.94
C PHE A 243 6.68 8.28 8.57
N ALA A 244 6.32 9.10 7.58
CA ALA A 244 6.89 9.02 6.23
C ALA A 244 8.40 9.32 6.24
N TRP A 245 8.86 10.24 7.09
CA TRP A 245 10.28 10.50 7.25
C TRP A 245 11.00 9.29 7.86
N PHE A 246 10.43 8.68 8.91
CA PHE A 246 11.02 7.49 9.51
C PHE A 246 11.10 6.34 8.49
N GLU A 247 10.01 6.02 7.80
CA GLU A 247 9.96 4.98 6.77
C GLU A 247 10.97 5.22 5.63
N LEU A 248 10.97 6.42 5.05
CA LEU A 248 11.66 6.69 3.79
C LEU A 248 13.09 7.21 3.96
N ILE A 249 13.43 7.79 5.10
CA ILE A 249 14.65 8.57 5.27
C ILE A 249 15.51 8.09 6.43
N ASP A 250 14.94 7.55 7.52
CA ASP A 250 15.76 7.01 8.62
C ASP A 250 16.79 5.99 8.05
N PRO A 251 18.02 5.94 8.60
CA PRO A 251 19.05 5.01 8.10
C PRO A 251 18.69 3.53 8.22
N ALA A 252 17.85 3.14 9.19
CA ALA A 252 17.52 1.75 9.48
C ALA A 252 16.08 1.59 10.01
N PRO A 253 15.04 1.93 9.23
CA PRO A 253 13.64 1.87 9.67
C PRO A 253 13.15 0.44 9.97
N ASP A 254 13.83 -0.55 9.40
CA ASP A 254 13.54 -1.97 9.59
C ASP A 254 14.27 -2.58 10.79
N ASP A 255 15.20 -1.87 11.43
CA ASP A 255 15.88 -2.35 12.64
C ASP A 255 14.84 -2.59 13.76
N PRO A 256 14.72 -3.81 14.30
CA PRO A 256 13.66 -4.14 15.24
C PRO A 256 13.68 -3.32 16.54
N ALA A 257 14.86 -3.00 17.09
CA ALA A 257 14.97 -2.23 18.33
C ALA A 257 14.58 -0.77 18.11
N ARG A 258 15.09 -0.17 17.04
CA ARG A 258 14.77 1.20 16.65
C ARG A 258 13.29 1.36 16.39
N LEU A 259 12.70 0.43 15.64
CA LEU A 259 11.28 0.43 15.36
C LEU A 259 10.44 0.20 16.63
N ALA A 260 10.88 -0.64 17.57
CA ALA A 260 10.21 -0.83 18.85
C ALA A 260 10.15 0.46 19.67
N TRP A 261 11.25 1.22 19.72
CA TRP A 261 11.26 2.55 20.33
C TRP A 261 10.32 3.52 19.62
N ALA A 262 10.42 3.62 18.30
CA ALA A 262 9.58 4.53 17.51
C ALA A 262 8.09 4.23 17.70
N ALA A 263 7.70 2.95 17.57
CA ALA A 263 6.33 2.49 17.73
C ALA A 263 5.81 2.66 19.17
N GLY A 264 6.63 2.33 20.17
CA GLY A 264 6.28 2.47 21.59
C GLY A 264 6.09 3.94 22.01
N ILE A 265 7.01 4.83 21.61
CA ILE A 265 6.90 6.28 21.84
C ILE A 265 5.67 6.83 21.12
N TYR A 266 5.47 6.45 19.86
CA TYR A 266 4.30 6.85 19.08
C TYR A 266 2.98 6.45 19.76
N TRP A 267 2.89 5.20 20.22
CA TRP A 267 1.72 4.71 20.94
C TRP A 267 1.48 5.49 22.24
N LEU A 268 2.54 5.71 23.02
CA LEU A 268 2.47 6.43 24.30
C LEU A 268 2.02 7.87 24.11
N LEU A 269 2.65 8.62 23.20
CA LEU A 269 2.29 10.01 22.91
C LEU A 269 0.85 10.11 22.41
N SER A 270 0.43 9.20 21.53
CA SER A 270 -0.95 9.13 21.05
C SER A 270 -1.93 8.79 22.16
N PHE A 271 -1.58 7.90 23.09
CA PHE A 271 -2.42 7.56 24.23
C PHE A 271 -2.56 8.73 25.22
N LEU A 272 -1.47 9.45 25.49
CA LEU A 272 -1.50 10.68 26.29
C LEU A 272 -2.40 11.74 25.64
N ALA A 273 -2.34 11.88 24.32
CA ALA A 273 -3.24 12.77 23.58
C ALA A 273 -4.71 12.32 23.64
N VAL A 274 -4.99 11.01 23.60
CA VAL A 274 -6.32 10.45 23.85
C VAL A 274 -6.84 10.80 25.25
N ILE A 275 -5.99 10.74 26.28
CA ILE A 275 -6.34 11.13 27.66
C ILE A 275 -6.60 12.64 27.73
N ALA A 276 -5.80 13.47 27.05
CA ALA A 276 -5.90 14.93 27.11
C ALA A 276 -7.08 15.50 26.31
N PHE A 277 -7.33 14.97 25.12
CA PHE A 277 -8.28 15.52 24.14
C PHE A 277 -9.52 14.65 23.91
N GLY A 278 -9.55 13.45 24.49
CA GLY A 278 -10.63 12.48 24.31
C GLY A 278 -10.40 11.60 23.08
N TYR A 279 -10.76 10.32 23.20
CA TYR A 279 -10.56 9.33 22.13
C TYR A 279 -11.25 9.72 20.83
N GLU A 280 -12.52 10.13 20.89
CA GLU A 280 -13.33 10.42 19.69
C GLU A 280 -12.78 11.57 18.86
N ASP A 281 -12.31 12.64 19.50
CA ASP A 281 -11.76 13.80 18.81
C ASP A 281 -10.35 13.53 18.30
N TRP A 282 -9.50 12.89 19.13
CA TRP A 282 -8.13 12.57 18.76
C TRP A 282 -8.07 11.54 17.61
N SER A 283 -8.80 10.42 17.70
CA SER A 283 -8.85 9.42 16.63
C SER A 283 -9.45 9.98 15.32
N ARG A 284 -10.38 10.95 15.41
CA ARG A 284 -10.99 11.57 14.23
C ARG A 284 -10.10 12.60 13.55
N ARG A 285 -9.14 13.22 14.24
CA ARG A 285 -8.44 14.39 13.68
C ARG A 285 -6.95 14.44 13.98
N GLY A 286 -6.51 13.93 15.12
CA GLY A 286 -5.13 14.00 15.57
C GLY A 286 -4.29 12.76 15.24
N GLU A 287 -4.86 11.56 15.34
CA GLU A 287 -4.13 10.30 15.13
C GLU A 287 -4.06 9.94 13.64
N PHE A 288 -2.86 9.88 13.08
CA PHE A 288 -2.66 9.80 11.63
C PHE A 288 -3.14 8.50 10.99
N LEU A 289 -2.94 7.33 11.62
CA LEU A 289 -3.43 6.04 11.13
C LEU A 289 -4.95 6.03 11.11
N SER A 290 -5.60 6.48 12.19
CA SER A 290 -7.06 6.61 12.24
C SER A 290 -7.61 7.55 11.17
N VAL A 291 -6.92 8.66 10.90
CA VAL A 291 -7.30 9.58 9.81
C VAL A 291 -7.10 8.92 8.45
N PHE A 292 -5.90 8.40 8.17
CA PHE A 292 -5.54 7.75 6.92
C PHE A 292 -6.49 6.60 6.59
N PHE A 293 -6.65 5.66 7.52
CA PHE A 293 -7.49 4.48 7.33
C PHE A 293 -8.97 4.81 7.20
N ARG A 294 -9.47 5.82 7.90
CA ARG A 294 -10.86 6.28 7.70
C ARG A 294 -11.06 6.85 6.31
N ILE A 295 -10.09 7.59 5.77
CA ILE A 295 -10.16 8.10 4.40
C ILE A 295 -10.11 6.94 3.39
N VAL A 296 -9.17 6.00 3.54
CA VAL A 296 -9.06 4.82 2.67
C VAL A 296 -10.32 3.94 2.76
N SER A 297 -10.93 3.81 3.94
CA SER A 297 -12.15 3.02 4.14
C SER A 297 -13.39 3.53 3.41
N ARG A 298 -13.33 4.74 2.83
CA ARG A 298 -14.41 5.30 2.01
C ARG A 298 -14.58 4.56 0.69
N PHE A 299 -13.58 3.79 0.26
CA PHE A 299 -13.67 2.88 -0.88
C PHE A 299 -14.37 1.57 -0.54
N GLY A 300 -14.25 1.12 0.71
CA GLY A 300 -14.68 -0.22 1.08
C GLY A 300 -16.17 -0.45 0.93
N VAL A 301 -16.56 -1.70 0.68
CA VAL A 301 -17.95 -2.11 0.46
C VAL A 301 -18.79 -2.13 1.74
N VAL A 302 -18.18 -2.17 2.93
CA VAL A 302 -18.89 -2.18 4.22
C VAL A 302 -18.83 -0.81 4.87
N GLU A 303 -20.00 -0.26 5.20
CA GLU A 303 -20.20 0.96 5.96
C GLU A 303 -20.72 0.62 7.36
N ALA A 304 -20.04 1.12 8.40
CA ALA A 304 -20.56 1.07 9.76
C ALA A 304 -21.30 2.37 10.07
N ASP A 305 -22.61 2.28 10.31
CA ASP A 305 -23.43 3.41 10.68
C ASP A 305 -23.49 3.55 12.20
N HIS A 306 -22.80 4.57 12.71
CA HIS A 306 -22.77 4.94 14.13
C HIS A 306 -23.92 5.88 14.54
N ARG A 307 -24.74 6.37 13.58
CA ARG A 307 -25.78 7.38 13.82
C ARG A 307 -27.20 6.79 13.96
N ALA A 308 -27.39 5.50 13.67
CA ALA A 308 -28.73 4.99 13.38
C ALA A 308 -29.63 4.66 14.58
N SER A 309 -29.16 4.41 15.81
CA SER A 309 -30.11 4.13 16.91
C SER A 309 -29.50 4.14 18.31
N SER A 310 -30.39 4.31 19.29
CA SER A 310 -30.22 3.88 20.69
C SER A 310 -30.00 2.35 20.86
N ARG A 311 -29.86 1.58 19.77
CA ARG A 311 -29.75 0.11 19.72
C ARG A 311 -28.44 -0.43 19.12
N GLY A 312 -27.43 0.40 18.86
CA GLY A 312 -26.08 -0.04 18.47
C GLY A 312 -25.64 0.33 17.05
N ILE A 313 -24.46 -0.15 16.65
CA ILE A 313 -23.83 0.10 15.35
C ILE A 313 -24.43 -0.85 14.32
N SER A 314 -24.74 -0.41 13.10
CA SER A 314 -25.22 -1.31 12.02
C SER A 314 -24.25 -1.35 10.85
N ALA A 315 -23.89 -2.56 10.39
CA ALA A 315 -23.12 -2.75 9.17
C ALA A 315 -24.03 -2.71 7.95
N LYS A 316 -23.61 -2.01 6.89
CA LYS A 316 -24.34 -1.88 5.61
C LYS A 316 -23.39 -2.15 4.45
N LEU A 317 -23.85 -2.81 3.39
CA LEU A 317 -23.14 -2.90 2.11
C LEU A 317 -23.48 -1.72 1.21
N CYS A 318 -22.45 -1.19 0.55
CA CYS A 318 -22.54 -0.17 -0.48
C CYS A 318 -21.62 -0.52 -1.66
N LEU A 319 -21.81 0.16 -2.79
CA LEU A 319 -20.87 0.05 -3.90
C LEU A 319 -19.50 0.63 -3.52
N PRO A 320 -18.41 0.10 -4.10
CA PRO A 320 -17.08 0.67 -3.88
C PRO A 320 -17.04 2.17 -4.19
N GLY A 321 -16.45 2.96 -3.30
CA GLY A 321 -16.35 4.42 -3.45
C GLY A 321 -17.67 5.20 -3.29
N ALA A 322 -18.81 4.54 -3.07
CA ALA A 322 -20.11 5.20 -2.91
C ALA A 322 -20.14 6.23 -1.76
N LYS A 323 -19.34 6.02 -0.72
CA LYS A 323 -19.26 6.92 0.44
C LYS A 323 -18.65 8.28 0.09
N LEU A 324 -17.78 8.36 -0.92
CA LEU A 324 -17.09 9.59 -1.32
C LEU A 324 -18.06 10.61 -1.94
N TRP A 325 -19.17 10.14 -2.51
CA TRP A 325 -20.20 10.99 -3.11
C TRP A 325 -20.92 11.88 -2.11
N ALA A 326 -20.98 11.46 -0.84
CA ALA A 326 -21.66 12.16 0.24
C ALA A 326 -20.70 12.94 1.16
N GLU A 327 -19.39 12.99 0.83
CA GLU A 327 -18.42 13.66 1.68
C GLU A 327 -18.56 15.18 1.66
N ASN A 328 -18.13 15.78 2.77
CA ASN A 328 -18.06 17.23 2.92
C ASN A 328 -16.67 17.74 2.54
N PRO A 329 -16.55 19.04 2.17
CA PRO A 329 -15.26 19.66 1.95
C PRO A 329 -14.37 19.52 3.20
N LEU A 330 -13.14 19.05 3.01
CA LEU A 330 -12.14 19.00 4.07
C LEU A 330 -11.63 20.41 4.40
N PRO A 331 -11.30 20.70 5.67
CA PRO A 331 -10.52 21.87 6.02
C PRO A 331 -9.11 21.78 5.42
N ALA A 332 -8.40 22.90 5.32
CA ALA A 332 -7.06 22.98 4.72
C ALA A 332 -6.10 21.92 5.29
N SER A 333 -6.07 21.73 6.61
CA SER A 333 -5.23 20.71 7.25
C SER A 333 -5.52 19.28 6.78
N GLY A 334 -6.79 18.94 6.52
CA GLY A 334 -7.19 17.61 6.06
C GLY A 334 -6.90 17.40 4.57
N MET A 335 -7.05 18.46 3.76
CA MET A 335 -6.62 18.47 2.36
C MET A 335 -5.11 18.27 2.25
N PHE A 336 -4.31 19.02 3.02
CA PHE A 336 -2.85 18.87 3.02
C PHE A 336 -2.39 17.52 3.57
N PHE A 337 -3.11 16.93 4.52
CA PHE A 337 -2.85 15.56 4.96
C PHE A 337 -2.95 14.56 3.79
N LEU A 338 -4.01 14.66 2.98
CA LEU A 338 -4.20 13.80 1.81
C LEU A 338 -3.14 14.02 0.74
N LEU A 339 -2.81 15.29 0.47
CA LEU A 339 -1.77 15.63 -0.49
C LEU A 339 -0.40 15.15 -0.02
N LEU A 340 -0.11 15.20 1.28
CA LEU A 340 1.10 14.64 1.86
C LEU A 340 1.14 13.11 1.72
N ALA A 341 0.03 12.40 1.92
CA ALA A 341 -0.05 10.96 1.70
C ALA A 341 0.20 10.55 0.24
N LEU A 342 -0.34 11.31 -0.73
CA LEU A 342 0.00 11.12 -2.15
C LEU A 342 1.49 11.41 -2.42
N SER A 343 2.01 12.46 -1.81
CA SER A 343 3.39 12.92 -2.04
C SER A 343 4.42 12.00 -1.45
N SER A 344 4.19 11.43 -0.27
CA SER A 344 5.14 10.50 0.37
C SER A 344 5.32 9.24 -0.46
N VAL A 345 4.23 8.62 -0.92
CA VAL A 345 4.32 7.42 -1.75
C VAL A 345 4.92 7.72 -3.13
N SER A 346 4.61 8.89 -3.72
CA SER A 346 5.24 9.35 -4.96
C SER A 346 6.74 9.56 -4.79
N PHE A 347 7.16 10.13 -3.66
CA PHE A 347 8.56 10.35 -3.34
C PHE A 347 9.28 9.04 -3.04
N ASP A 348 8.64 8.07 -2.37
CA ASP A 348 9.20 6.74 -2.15
C ASP A 348 9.62 6.11 -3.49
N GLY A 349 8.69 6.05 -4.44
CA GLY A 349 8.97 5.59 -5.80
C GLY A 349 10.09 6.37 -6.48
N LEU A 350 10.04 7.71 -6.44
CA LEU A 350 11.03 8.57 -7.10
C LEU A 350 12.44 8.40 -6.51
N SER A 351 12.56 8.34 -5.19
CA SER A 351 13.83 8.39 -4.46
C SER A 351 14.77 7.22 -4.77
N LYS A 352 14.18 6.10 -5.21
CA LYS A 352 14.88 4.87 -5.59
C LYS A 352 15.31 4.86 -7.05
N THR A 353 14.81 5.78 -7.88
CA THR A 353 15.06 5.77 -9.33
C THR A 353 16.48 6.19 -9.69
N PHE A 354 17.00 5.64 -10.79
CA PHE A 354 18.29 6.07 -11.36
C PHE A 354 18.29 7.56 -11.70
N PHE A 355 17.13 8.10 -12.10
CA PHE A 355 16.94 9.52 -12.36
C PHE A 355 17.20 10.38 -11.12
N TRP A 356 16.56 10.06 -9.99
CA TRP A 356 16.75 10.83 -8.75
C TRP A 356 18.18 10.73 -8.22
N LEU A 357 18.75 9.53 -8.22
CA LEU A 357 20.12 9.32 -7.75
C LEU A 357 21.13 10.06 -8.66
N GLY A 358 20.95 9.98 -9.98
CA GLY A 358 21.78 10.69 -10.96
C GLY A 358 21.69 12.21 -10.83
N LEU A 359 20.50 12.76 -10.58
CA LEU A 359 20.32 14.19 -10.30
C LEU A 359 21.12 14.67 -9.08
N ASN A 360 21.38 13.78 -8.13
CA ASN A 360 22.12 14.05 -6.92
C ASN A 360 23.60 13.59 -6.99
N GLY A 361 24.09 13.24 -8.18
CA GLY A 361 25.48 12.81 -8.39
C GLY A 361 25.82 11.45 -7.79
N ILE A 362 24.81 10.62 -7.51
CA ILE A 362 24.99 9.30 -6.90
C ILE A 362 24.95 8.24 -7.99
N ASN A 363 25.98 7.38 -8.02
CA ASN A 363 26.00 6.20 -8.88
C ASN A 363 24.93 5.18 -8.38
N PRO A 364 23.87 4.90 -9.17
CA PRO A 364 22.81 3.99 -8.73
C PRO A 364 23.27 2.54 -8.52
N LEU A 365 24.39 2.15 -9.15
CA LEU A 365 24.97 0.80 -9.04
C LEU A 365 25.88 0.66 -7.80
N GLU A 366 26.26 1.78 -7.18
CA GLU A 366 27.14 1.87 -6.02
C GLU A 366 26.48 2.77 -4.96
N PHE A 367 25.30 2.37 -4.49
CA PHE A 367 24.52 3.17 -3.56
C PHE A 367 25.30 3.40 -2.25
N PRO A 368 25.57 4.66 -1.84
CA PRO A 368 26.46 4.99 -0.72
C PRO A 368 25.85 4.71 0.67
N GLY A 369 24.63 4.15 0.71
CA GLY A 369 23.86 3.91 1.92
C GLY A 369 22.90 5.05 2.26
N ARG A 370 21.87 4.73 3.08
CA ARG A 370 20.77 5.65 3.43
C ARG A 370 21.25 6.91 4.16
N SER A 371 22.28 6.79 5.02
CA SER A 371 22.84 7.92 5.75
C SER A 371 23.41 9.02 4.84
N ALA A 372 24.01 8.65 3.71
CA ALA A 372 24.60 9.61 2.77
C ALA A 372 23.53 10.44 2.04
N VAL A 373 22.32 9.89 1.86
CA VAL A 373 21.22 10.54 1.13
C VAL A 373 20.16 11.15 2.04
N MET A 374 20.35 11.10 3.36
CA MET A 374 19.33 11.48 4.34
C MET A 374 18.85 12.93 4.17
N THR A 375 19.79 13.88 4.03
CA THR A 375 19.49 15.30 3.82
C THR A 375 18.79 15.51 2.47
N THR A 376 19.35 14.94 1.41
CA THR A 376 18.79 15.01 0.05
C THR A 376 17.36 14.49 0.02
N ASN A 377 17.11 13.34 0.64
CA ASN A 377 15.78 12.73 0.64
C ASN A 377 14.81 13.46 1.58
N THR A 378 15.28 14.07 2.67
CA THR A 378 14.46 14.96 3.51
C THR A 378 13.97 16.16 2.72
N VAL A 379 14.87 16.84 2.00
CA VAL A 379 14.52 17.96 1.13
C VAL A 379 13.62 17.49 -0.01
N GLY A 380 13.93 16.35 -0.62
CA GLY A 380 13.12 15.74 -1.68
C GLY A 380 11.68 15.45 -1.27
N LEU A 381 11.47 14.85 -0.08
CA LEU A 381 10.13 14.59 0.46
C LEU A 381 9.34 15.89 0.66
N ALA A 382 9.96 16.92 1.25
CA ALA A 382 9.31 18.21 1.45
C ALA A 382 9.01 18.92 0.12
N LEU A 383 9.94 18.89 -0.84
CA LEU A 383 9.74 19.48 -2.17
C LEU A 383 8.66 18.75 -2.95
N MET A 384 8.58 17.42 -2.88
CA MET A 384 7.51 16.65 -3.51
C MET A 384 6.14 17.06 -2.94
N PHE A 385 6.05 17.20 -1.62
CA PHE A 385 4.82 17.65 -0.97
C PHE A 385 4.39 19.06 -1.43
N VAL A 386 5.32 20.01 -1.49
CA VAL A 386 5.05 21.37 -1.98
C VAL A 386 4.67 21.33 -3.46
N ALA A 387 5.39 20.57 -4.29
CA ALA A 387 5.16 20.49 -5.73
C ALA A 387 3.76 19.94 -6.04
N LEU A 388 3.42 18.74 -5.53
CA LEU A 388 2.12 18.11 -5.79
C LEU A 388 0.95 18.90 -5.21
N SER A 389 1.13 19.51 -4.03
CA SER A 389 0.13 20.41 -3.46
C SER A 389 -0.09 21.64 -4.33
N SER A 390 0.98 22.24 -4.86
CA SER A 390 0.91 23.44 -5.68
C SER A 390 0.22 23.17 -7.02
N VAL A 391 0.59 22.09 -7.73
CA VAL A 391 -0.07 21.75 -9.00
C VAL A 391 -1.54 21.37 -8.80
N TYR A 392 -1.88 20.71 -7.69
CA TYR A 392 -3.27 20.44 -7.34
C TYR A 392 -4.07 21.74 -7.13
N LEU A 393 -3.56 22.64 -6.28
CA LEU A 393 -4.23 23.91 -6.00
C LEU A 393 -4.34 24.79 -7.25
N LEU A 394 -3.31 24.79 -8.10
CA LEU A 394 -3.31 25.47 -9.39
C LEU A 394 -4.38 24.89 -10.32
N ALA A 395 -4.48 23.56 -10.43
CA ALA A 395 -5.50 22.90 -11.25
C ALA A 395 -6.91 23.27 -10.80
N VAL A 396 -7.20 23.22 -9.48
CA VAL A 396 -8.49 23.65 -8.94
C VAL A 396 -8.74 25.13 -9.21
N PHE A 397 -7.74 25.99 -9.02
CA PHE A 397 -7.86 27.42 -9.25
C PHE A 397 -8.20 27.75 -10.71
N LEU A 398 -7.47 27.16 -11.66
CA LEU A 398 -7.72 27.31 -13.10
C LEU A 398 -9.11 26.77 -13.45
N GLY A 399 -9.52 25.65 -12.87
CA GLY A 399 -10.84 25.07 -13.04
C GLY A 399 -11.95 26.03 -12.63
N GLU A 400 -11.89 26.53 -11.40
CA GLU A 400 -12.89 27.48 -10.88
C GLU A 400 -12.93 28.78 -11.69
N ARG A 401 -11.78 29.24 -12.22
CA ARG A 401 -11.71 30.40 -13.13
C ARG A 401 -12.39 30.12 -14.47
N LEU A 402 -12.14 28.96 -15.09
CA LEU A 402 -12.78 28.56 -16.35
C LEU A 402 -14.29 28.38 -16.21
N ALA A 403 -14.76 27.90 -15.06
CA ALA A 403 -16.19 27.74 -14.77
C ALA A 403 -16.89 29.05 -14.41
N GLY A 404 -16.15 30.14 -14.18
CA GLY A 404 -16.72 31.41 -13.70
C GLY A 404 -17.31 31.31 -12.29
N SER A 405 -16.76 30.42 -11.46
CA SER A 405 -17.23 30.13 -10.11
C SER A 405 -17.10 31.34 -9.18
N ARG A 406 -18.09 31.51 -8.29
CA ARG A 406 -18.05 32.46 -7.18
C ARG A 406 -17.92 31.76 -5.81
N LEU A 407 -17.73 30.44 -5.81
CA LEU A 407 -17.57 29.69 -4.58
C LEU A 407 -16.24 30.01 -3.90
N PRO A 408 -16.16 29.95 -2.56
CA PRO A 408 -14.89 30.07 -1.86
C PRO A 408 -13.92 28.98 -2.32
N PHE A 409 -12.72 29.37 -2.74
CA PHE A 409 -11.70 28.44 -3.25
C PHE A 409 -11.42 27.26 -2.30
N ALA A 410 -11.34 27.52 -0.99
CA ALA A 410 -11.13 26.49 0.02
C ALA A 410 -12.23 25.41 0.04
N LYS A 411 -13.48 25.77 -0.32
CA LYS A 411 -14.59 24.83 -0.42
C LYS A 411 -14.41 23.90 -1.62
N SER A 412 -14.05 24.45 -2.78
CA SER A 412 -13.82 23.67 -4.01
C SER A 412 -12.60 22.77 -3.86
N ALA A 413 -11.47 23.29 -3.35
CA ALA A 413 -10.26 22.50 -3.09
C ALA A 413 -10.50 21.42 -2.00
N GLY A 414 -11.13 21.80 -0.89
CA GLY A 414 -11.43 20.85 0.18
C GLY A 414 -12.37 19.71 -0.24
N LEU A 415 -13.25 19.94 -1.23
CA LEU A 415 -14.12 18.89 -1.76
C LEU A 415 -13.43 18.05 -2.83
N LEU A 416 -12.79 18.68 -3.81
CA LEU A 416 -12.19 17.99 -4.96
C LEU A 416 -11.00 17.11 -4.56
N VAL A 417 -10.33 17.36 -3.44
CA VAL A 417 -9.20 16.54 -2.97
C VAL A 417 -9.60 15.09 -2.70
N TRP A 418 -10.88 14.82 -2.41
CA TRP A 418 -11.41 13.46 -2.27
C TRP A 418 -11.27 12.62 -3.55
N SER A 419 -11.17 13.27 -4.72
CA SER A 419 -10.92 12.58 -5.99
C SER A 419 -9.48 12.04 -6.11
N ILE A 420 -8.56 12.45 -5.24
CA ILE A 420 -7.16 11.97 -5.25
C ILE A 420 -7.02 10.63 -4.53
N VAL A 421 -7.88 10.33 -3.55
CA VAL A 421 -7.75 9.14 -2.72
C VAL A 421 -7.70 7.81 -3.51
N PRO A 422 -8.47 7.60 -4.61
CA PRO A 422 -8.35 6.39 -5.40
C PRO A 422 -6.98 6.26 -6.08
N ILE A 423 -6.37 7.39 -6.48
CA ILE A 423 -5.03 7.42 -7.08
C ILE A 423 -4.00 6.96 -6.05
N ALA A 424 -4.08 7.51 -4.83
CA ALA A 424 -3.17 7.13 -3.76
C ALA A 424 -3.29 5.64 -3.40
N LEU A 425 -4.51 5.10 -3.30
CA LEU A 425 -4.73 3.69 -3.00
C LEU A 425 -4.24 2.76 -4.13
N ALA A 426 -4.51 3.12 -5.39
CA ALA A 426 -4.05 2.35 -6.54
C ALA A 426 -2.52 2.35 -6.64
N TYR A 427 -1.88 3.50 -6.45
CA TYR A 427 -0.42 3.57 -6.45
C TYR A 427 0.18 2.82 -5.27
N HIS A 428 -0.41 2.90 -4.07
CA HIS A 428 0.02 2.12 -2.90
C HIS A 428 -0.05 0.61 -3.17
N PHE A 429 -1.16 0.11 -3.74
CA PHE A 429 -1.26 -1.28 -4.19
C PHE A 429 -0.14 -1.61 -5.17
N SER A 430 0.01 -0.82 -6.24
CA SER A 430 0.96 -1.12 -7.30
C SER A 430 2.41 -1.06 -6.83
N HIS A 431 2.75 -0.12 -5.97
CA HIS A 431 4.10 0.07 -5.45
C HIS A 431 4.52 -1.07 -4.51
N TYR A 432 3.63 -1.49 -3.60
CA TYR A 432 3.98 -2.46 -2.56
C TYR A 432 3.59 -3.91 -2.87
N LEU A 433 2.95 -4.22 -4.01
CA LEU A 433 2.45 -5.56 -4.32
C LEU A 433 3.53 -6.65 -4.22
N THR A 434 4.70 -6.42 -4.82
CA THR A 434 5.80 -7.40 -4.83
C THR A 434 6.37 -7.62 -3.43
N ALA A 435 6.61 -6.52 -2.70
CA ALA A 435 7.06 -6.56 -1.31
C ALA A 435 6.05 -7.30 -0.43
N PHE A 436 4.74 -7.06 -0.62
CA PHE A 436 3.69 -7.72 0.15
C PHE A 436 3.64 -9.23 -0.09
N LEU A 437 3.79 -9.68 -1.34
CA LEU A 437 3.78 -11.10 -1.69
C LEU A 437 4.96 -11.88 -1.09
N VAL A 438 6.14 -11.24 -0.97
CA VAL A 438 7.34 -11.87 -0.40
C VAL A 438 7.37 -11.69 1.12
N ASN A 439 7.30 -10.45 1.61
CA ASN A 439 7.39 -10.15 3.04
C ASN A 439 6.17 -10.65 3.82
N GLY A 440 5.02 -10.85 3.16
CA GLY A 440 3.87 -11.51 3.78
C GLY A 440 4.17 -12.95 4.18
N GLN A 441 5.00 -13.66 3.41
CA GLN A 441 5.46 -15.01 3.76
C GLN A 441 6.42 -14.96 4.95
N TYR A 442 7.39 -14.05 4.94
CA TYR A 442 8.27 -13.81 6.09
C TYR A 442 7.46 -13.48 7.36
N ALA A 443 6.41 -12.66 7.24
CA ALA A 443 5.56 -12.30 8.38
C ALA A 443 4.89 -13.54 8.99
N LEU A 444 4.39 -14.47 8.16
CA LEU A 444 3.81 -15.73 8.65
C LEU A 444 4.83 -16.59 9.38
N VAL A 445 6.08 -16.65 8.92
CA VAL A 445 7.17 -17.38 9.58
C VAL A 445 7.53 -16.72 10.91
N ALA A 446 7.82 -15.42 10.89
CA ALA A 446 8.29 -14.66 12.06
C ALA A 446 7.24 -14.57 13.18
N LEU A 447 5.94 -14.55 12.84
CA LEU A 447 4.87 -14.57 13.84
C LEU A 447 4.78 -15.90 14.61
N SER A 448 5.25 -17.02 14.05
CA SER A 448 5.28 -18.31 14.74
C SER A 448 6.41 -18.43 15.77
N ASP A 449 7.49 -17.67 15.63
CA ASP A 449 8.61 -17.63 16.58
C ASP A 449 9.03 -16.18 16.90
N PRO A 450 8.16 -15.39 17.57
CA PRO A 450 8.33 -13.94 17.69
C PRO A 450 9.58 -13.51 18.45
N PHE A 451 10.10 -14.36 19.34
CA PHE A 451 11.32 -14.10 20.12
C PHE A 451 12.53 -14.91 19.64
N SER A 452 12.41 -15.60 18.49
CA SER A 452 13.48 -16.43 17.93
C SER A 452 14.01 -17.47 18.93
N SER A 453 13.09 -18.06 19.71
CA SER A 453 13.36 -19.00 20.80
C SER A 453 13.12 -20.45 20.39
N GLY A 454 12.90 -20.71 19.11
CA GLY A 454 12.55 -22.03 18.57
C GLY A 454 11.07 -22.38 18.75
N TRP A 455 10.20 -21.38 18.97
CA TRP A 455 8.77 -21.60 19.07
C TRP A 455 8.15 -21.91 17.71
N ASN A 456 6.93 -22.46 17.73
CA ASN A 456 6.15 -22.67 16.52
C ASN A 456 4.64 -22.48 16.82
N LEU A 457 4.27 -21.26 17.21
CA LEU A 457 2.94 -20.93 17.73
C LEU A 457 1.81 -21.25 16.74
N PHE A 458 2.06 -21.10 15.44
CA PHE A 458 1.06 -21.31 14.39
C PHE A 458 1.42 -22.43 13.41
N GLY A 459 2.49 -23.20 13.67
CA GLY A 459 2.92 -24.27 12.77
C GLY A 459 3.73 -23.82 11.54
N THR A 460 3.98 -22.51 11.38
CA THR A 460 4.58 -21.92 10.18
C THR A 460 6.07 -21.59 10.30
N ALA A 461 6.70 -21.80 11.46
CA ALA A 461 8.10 -21.40 11.70
C ALA A 461 9.10 -22.08 10.73
N GLY A 462 8.77 -23.26 10.20
CA GLY A 462 9.61 -24.00 9.25
C GLY A 462 9.31 -23.73 7.77
N PHE A 463 8.38 -22.83 7.45
CA PHE A 463 8.02 -22.56 6.05
C PHE A 463 9.18 -21.89 5.30
N GLN A 464 9.43 -22.35 4.08
CA GLN A 464 10.43 -21.77 3.20
C GLN A 464 9.80 -20.61 2.43
N VAL A 465 10.46 -19.45 2.40
CA VAL A 465 9.96 -18.28 1.68
C VAL A 465 10.26 -18.41 0.19
N GLY A 466 9.21 -18.45 -0.63
CA GLY A 466 9.30 -18.56 -2.07
C GLY A 466 9.39 -17.19 -2.74
N ALA A 467 10.58 -16.61 -2.82
CA ALA A 467 10.83 -15.39 -3.60
C ALA A 467 10.55 -15.58 -5.11
N GLY A 468 10.49 -16.82 -5.58
CA GLY A 468 10.12 -17.19 -6.95
C GLY A 468 8.75 -16.68 -7.41
N ILE A 469 7.84 -16.34 -6.49
CA ILE A 469 6.51 -15.79 -6.83
C ILE A 469 6.59 -14.43 -7.56
N VAL A 470 7.67 -13.68 -7.35
CA VAL A 470 7.92 -12.41 -8.04
C VAL A 470 9.05 -12.49 -9.06
N ALA A 471 9.70 -13.66 -9.19
CA ALA A 471 10.79 -13.87 -10.12
C ALA A 471 10.31 -14.59 -11.40
N GLY A 472 10.99 -14.32 -12.51
CA GLY A 472 10.71 -14.94 -13.81
C GLY A 472 9.75 -14.15 -14.70
N TYR A 473 9.77 -14.50 -16.00
CA TYR A 473 9.06 -13.79 -17.06
C TYR A 473 7.54 -13.74 -16.81
N GLN A 474 6.91 -14.87 -16.50
CA GLN A 474 5.46 -14.95 -16.34
C GLN A 474 4.98 -14.16 -15.11
N SER A 475 5.69 -14.28 -13.98
CA SER A 475 5.38 -13.54 -12.76
C SER A 475 5.49 -12.04 -13.00
N ALA A 476 6.57 -11.59 -13.63
CA ALA A 476 6.79 -10.18 -13.92
C ALA A 476 5.76 -9.62 -14.92
N TRP A 477 5.36 -10.39 -15.94
CA TRP A 477 4.26 -10.00 -16.84
C TRP A 477 2.92 -9.86 -16.11
N THR A 478 2.56 -10.81 -15.24
CA THR A 478 1.31 -10.78 -14.48
C THR A 478 1.30 -9.61 -13.49
N LEU A 479 2.39 -9.42 -12.74
CA LEU A 479 2.54 -8.33 -11.78
C LEU A 479 2.45 -6.98 -12.47
N TRP A 480 3.19 -6.80 -13.58
CA TRP A 480 3.15 -5.56 -14.36
C TRP A 480 1.73 -5.22 -14.81
N ASN A 481 0.99 -6.18 -15.36
CA ASN A 481 -0.38 -5.95 -15.81
C ASN A 481 -1.33 -5.66 -14.64
N ALA A 482 -1.19 -6.35 -13.52
CA ALA A 482 -1.99 -6.09 -12.32
C ALA A 482 -1.73 -4.68 -11.77
N GLN A 483 -0.46 -4.27 -11.67
CA GLN A 483 -0.05 -2.95 -11.18
C GLN A 483 -0.49 -1.84 -12.13
N ALA A 484 -0.33 -2.02 -13.45
CA ALA A 484 -0.78 -1.07 -14.45
C ALA A 484 -2.31 -0.94 -14.50
N ALA A 485 -3.04 -2.07 -14.44
CA ALA A 485 -4.50 -2.08 -14.39
C ALA A 485 -5.02 -1.38 -13.13
N ALA A 486 -4.39 -1.60 -11.98
CA ALA A 486 -4.73 -0.90 -10.75
C ALA A 486 -4.52 0.61 -10.86
N ILE A 487 -3.37 1.07 -11.39
CA ILE A 487 -3.09 2.51 -11.59
C ILE A 487 -4.13 3.14 -12.52
N ILE A 488 -4.38 2.54 -13.69
CA ILE A 488 -5.34 3.07 -14.67
C ILE A 488 -6.76 3.06 -14.08
N GLY A 489 -7.18 1.95 -13.47
CA GLY A 489 -8.49 1.82 -12.83
C GLY A 489 -8.71 2.81 -11.69
N GLY A 490 -7.68 3.05 -10.87
CA GLY A 490 -7.68 4.07 -9.82
C GLY A 490 -7.88 5.48 -10.39
N HIS A 491 -7.20 5.82 -11.48
CA HIS A 491 -7.37 7.13 -12.12
C HIS A 491 -8.73 7.28 -12.82
N VAL A 492 -9.26 6.24 -13.46
CA VAL A 492 -10.62 6.26 -14.02
C VAL A 492 -11.65 6.48 -12.91
N LEU A 493 -11.49 5.82 -11.76
CA LEU A 493 -12.34 6.03 -10.59
C LEU A 493 -12.20 7.44 -10.01
N ALA A 494 -10.97 8.00 -10.01
CA ALA A 494 -10.71 9.38 -9.61
C ALA A 494 -11.42 10.39 -10.50
N VAL A 495 -11.40 10.21 -11.83
CA VAL A 495 -12.14 11.05 -12.78
C VAL A 495 -13.65 10.94 -12.53
N LEU A 496 -14.18 9.74 -12.29
CA LEU A 496 -15.59 9.51 -11.96
C LEU A 496 -16.02 10.28 -10.70
N ILE A 497 -15.22 10.20 -9.65
CA ILE A 497 -15.49 10.91 -8.38
C ILE A 497 -15.34 12.42 -8.56
N ALA A 498 -14.29 12.89 -9.25
CA ALA A 498 -14.09 14.30 -9.54
C ALA A 498 -15.28 14.89 -10.30
N HIS A 499 -15.80 14.18 -11.30
CA HIS A 499 -16.97 14.59 -12.06
C HIS A 499 -18.21 14.74 -11.18
N GLY A 500 -18.47 13.75 -10.32
CA GLY A 500 -19.57 13.80 -9.35
C GLY A 500 -19.48 14.96 -8.37
N LEU A 501 -18.29 15.19 -7.81
CA LEU A 501 -18.04 16.28 -6.86
C LEU A 501 -18.08 17.65 -7.53
N ALA A 502 -17.57 17.78 -8.76
CA ALA A 502 -17.64 19.01 -9.55
C ALA A 502 -19.10 19.40 -9.86
N TYR A 503 -19.96 18.41 -10.17
CA TYR A 503 -21.39 18.67 -10.38
C TYR A 503 -22.11 19.13 -9.10
N ARG A 504 -21.70 18.62 -7.93
CA ARG A 504 -22.20 19.11 -6.63
C ARG A 504 -21.82 20.57 -6.36
N LEU A 505 -20.69 21.02 -6.88
CA LEU A 505 -20.27 22.43 -6.79
C LEU A 505 -20.97 23.29 -7.85
N HIS A 506 -21.08 22.79 -9.07
CA HIS A 506 -21.57 23.50 -10.25
C HIS A 506 -22.73 22.73 -10.90
N PRO A 507 -24.00 23.06 -10.60
CA PRO A 507 -25.16 22.32 -11.13
C PRO A 507 -25.31 22.37 -12.66
N SER A 508 -24.62 23.30 -13.34
CA SER A 508 -24.57 23.33 -14.81
C SER A 508 -23.53 22.33 -15.32
N ALA A 509 -23.95 21.39 -16.17
CA ALA A 509 -23.06 20.40 -16.79
C ALA A 509 -21.83 21.04 -17.47
N ARG A 510 -22.03 22.17 -18.17
CA ARG A 510 -20.93 22.91 -18.81
C ARG A 510 -19.95 23.48 -17.80
N GLN A 511 -20.44 24.11 -16.73
CA GLN A 511 -19.57 24.67 -15.69
C GLN A 511 -18.83 23.56 -14.92
N ALA A 512 -19.51 22.47 -14.58
CA ALA A 512 -18.89 21.30 -13.98
C ALA A 512 -17.78 20.75 -14.87
N ALA A 513 -18.02 20.54 -16.17
CA ALA A 513 -17.03 20.08 -17.15
C ALA A 513 -15.83 21.02 -17.27
N LEU A 514 -16.05 22.34 -17.35
CA LEU A 514 -14.98 23.33 -17.41
C LEU A 514 -14.17 23.39 -16.11
N SER A 515 -14.83 23.25 -14.95
CA SER A 515 -14.16 23.29 -13.64
C SER A 515 -13.19 22.13 -13.42
N GLN A 516 -13.49 20.97 -13.98
CA GLN A 516 -12.70 19.76 -13.75
C GLN A 516 -11.62 19.54 -14.83
N LEU A 517 -11.69 20.22 -15.98
CA LEU A 517 -10.76 20.00 -17.08
C LEU A 517 -9.26 20.12 -16.66
N PRO A 518 -8.82 21.16 -15.93
CA PRO A 518 -7.43 21.22 -15.48
C PRO A 518 -7.08 20.10 -14.48
N LEU A 519 -8.03 19.69 -13.63
CA LEU A 519 -7.83 18.59 -12.69
C LEU A 519 -7.72 17.24 -13.43
N THR A 520 -8.48 17.03 -14.50
CA THR A 520 -8.36 15.85 -15.36
C THR A 520 -7.00 15.80 -16.07
N ILE A 521 -6.51 16.94 -16.57
CA ILE A 521 -5.16 17.02 -17.15
C ILE A 521 -4.11 16.62 -16.11
N LEU A 522 -4.25 17.12 -14.88
CA LEU A 522 -3.39 16.72 -13.76
C LEU A 522 -3.46 15.22 -13.49
N MET A 523 -4.66 14.61 -13.51
CA MET A 523 -4.84 13.16 -13.32
C MET A 523 -4.19 12.34 -14.44
N ILE A 524 -4.25 12.80 -15.69
CA ILE A 524 -3.51 12.18 -16.80
C ILE A 524 -2.00 12.25 -16.53
N GLY A 525 -1.50 13.42 -16.09
CA GLY A 525 -0.11 13.61 -15.67
C GLY A 525 0.30 12.64 -14.55
N TYR A 526 -0.54 12.48 -13.53
CA TYR A 526 -0.30 11.52 -12.43
C TYR A 526 -0.35 10.07 -12.90
N THR A 527 -1.17 9.73 -13.90
CA THR A 527 -1.21 8.39 -14.48
C THR A 527 0.10 8.07 -15.17
N VAL A 528 0.56 8.99 -16.03
CA VAL A 528 1.84 8.87 -16.75
C VAL A 528 3.00 8.83 -15.77
N PHE A 529 3.00 9.70 -14.77
CA PHE A 529 4.03 9.73 -13.73
C PHE A 529 4.07 8.44 -12.89
N GLY A 530 2.92 7.92 -12.46
CA GLY A 530 2.83 6.68 -11.68
C GLY A 530 3.27 5.45 -12.47
N LEU A 531 2.87 5.34 -13.73
CA LEU A 531 3.33 4.27 -14.64
C LEU A 531 4.82 4.40 -14.97
N TRP A 532 5.34 5.62 -15.07
CA TRP A 532 6.77 5.89 -15.26
C TRP A 532 7.59 5.49 -14.03
N LEU A 533 7.12 5.83 -12.82
CA LEU A 533 7.77 5.40 -11.58
C LEU A 533 7.83 3.88 -11.46
N LEU A 534 6.82 3.16 -11.97
CA LEU A 534 6.80 1.71 -11.95
C LEU A 534 7.74 1.08 -12.99
N SER A 535 7.91 1.71 -14.16
CA SER A 535 8.75 1.16 -15.24
C SER A 535 10.22 1.53 -15.17
N THR A 536 10.55 2.63 -14.50
CA THR A 536 11.90 3.18 -14.54
C THR A 536 12.87 2.33 -13.70
N PRO A 537 14.15 2.22 -14.11
CA PRO A 537 15.15 1.52 -13.33
C PRO A 537 15.32 2.12 -11.93
N THR A 538 15.39 1.25 -10.93
CA THR A 538 15.59 1.61 -9.52
C THR A 538 16.87 0.96 -8.98
N ALA A 539 17.50 1.61 -8.02
CA ALA A 539 18.64 1.08 -7.29
C ALA A 539 18.16 0.20 -6.12
N GLY A 540 18.90 -0.87 -5.85
CA GLY A 540 18.58 -1.87 -4.83
C GLY A 540 18.18 -3.18 -5.46
#